data_AF-A0A511N6S7-F1
#
_entry.id   AF-A0A511N6S7-F1
#
_cell.length_a   1.000
_cell.length_b   1.000
_cell.length_c   1.000
_cell.angle_alpha   90.00
_cell.angle_beta   90.00
_cell.angle_gamma   90.00
#
_symmetry.space_group_name_H-M   'P 1'
#
loop_
_entity.id
_entity.type
_entity.pdbx_description
1 polymer ?
#
loop_
_entity_poly.entity_id
_entity_poly.type
_entity_poly.pdbx_seq_one_letter_code
_entity_poly.pdbx_strand_id
1 'polypeptide(L)'
;MQAVYTTPMAQWIVEGFENDLVRLEFGDRLLDFPRHLLPDIKVGDVLLLKQQGSWFRFVVDRETTELLKQETREALADLNAHAPEGDIKI
;
A
#
# COMPACT_ATOMS: atom_id res chain seq x y z
N MET A 1 29.01 19.64 -5.30
CA MET A 1 28.16 18.67 -4.59
C MET A 1 26.75 18.81 -5.16
N GLN A 2 26.28 17.86 -5.96
CA GLN A 2 24.91 17.91 -6.49
C GLN A 2 23.97 17.43 -5.40
N ALA A 3 23.01 18.27 -5.01
CA ALA A 3 21.90 17.85 -4.18
C ALA A 3 21.13 16.77 -4.95
N VAL A 4 21.19 15.53 -4.47
CA VAL A 4 20.29 14.48 -4.92
C VAL A 4 18.91 14.89 -4.41
N TYR A 5 18.14 15.57 -5.24
CA TYR A 5 16.72 15.76 -5.00
C TYR A 5 16.09 14.37 -5.14
N THR A 6 16.01 13.65 -4.02
CA THR A 6 15.04 12.56 -3.89
C THR A 6 13.68 13.22 -3.93
N THR A 7 13.13 13.42 -5.14
CA THR A 7 11.72 13.74 -5.30
C THR A 7 10.95 12.74 -4.43
N PRO A 8 10.15 13.18 -3.45
CA PRO A 8 9.38 12.26 -2.63
C PRO A 8 8.53 11.42 -3.58
N MET A 9 8.86 10.14 -3.71
CA MET A 9 8.08 9.22 -4.52
C MET A 9 6.78 9.02 -3.76
N ALA A 10 5.67 9.54 -4.30
CA ALA A 10 4.36 9.35 -3.71
C ALA A 10 4.08 7.84 -3.58
N GLN A 11 3.84 7.38 -2.35
CA GLN A 11 3.55 5.99 -2.01
C GLN A 11 2.03 5.78 -2.00
N TRP A 12 1.52 5.07 -3.00
CA TRP A 12 0.10 4.77 -3.12
C TRP A 12 -0.18 3.37 -2.58
N ILE A 13 -1.20 3.20 -1.76
CA ILE A 13 -1.59 1.90 -1.23
C ILE A 13 -2.78 1.38 -2.02
N VAL A 14 -2.75 0.10 -2.42
CA VAL A 14 -3.89 -0.55 -3.06
C VAL A 14 -4.94 -0.87 -2.00
N GLU A 15 -6.03 -0.13 -1.96
CA GLU A 15 -7.12 -0.33 -0.99
C GLU A 15 -8.07 -1.46 -1.44
N GLY A 16 -8.40 -1.50 -2.72
CA GLY A 16 -9.41 -2.42 -3.23
C GLY A 16 -9.56 -2.43 -4.73
N PHE A 17 -10.35 -3.39 -5.23
CA PHE A 17 -10.67 -3.52 -6.65
C PHE A 17 -12.19 -3.43 -6.82
N GLU A 18 -12.63 -2.62 -7.78
CA GLU A 18 -14.04 -2.49 -8.13
C GLU A 18 -14.17 -2.51 -9.66
N ASN A 19 -14.76 -3.58 -10.21
CA ASN A 19 -14.82 -3.83 -11.65
C ASN A 19 -13.42 -3.78 -12.30
N ASP A 20 -13.22 -2.90 -13.29
CA ASP A 20 -11.95 -2.67 -14.00
C ASP A 20 -11.08 -1.56 -13.36
N LEU A 21 -11.48 -1.06 -12.20
CA LEU A 21 -10.77 -0.03 -11.46
C LEU A 21 -10.11 -0.62 -10.22
N VAL A 22 -8.97 -0.04 -9.86
CA VAL A 22 -8.35 -0.20 -8.55
C VAL A 22 -8.49 1.10 -7.80
N ARG A 23 -8.79 1.03 -6.51
CA ARG A 23 -8.75 2.18 -5.62
C ARG A 23 -7.38 2.29 -4.99
N LEU A 24 -6.74 3.44 -5.19
CA LEU A 24 -5.43 3.77 -4.66
C LEU A 24 -5.57 4.87 -3.61
N GLU A 25 -4.94 4.68 -2.46
CA GLU A 25 -4.91 5.63 -1.35
C GLU A 25 -3.55 6.33 -1.27
N PHE A 26 -3.56 7.65 -1.07
CA PHE A 26 -2.36 8.45 -0.77
C PHE A 26 -2.71 9.53 0.27
N GLY A 27 -2.36 9.27 1.54
CA GLY A 27 -2.82 10.10 2.65
C GLY A 27 -4.35 10.19 2.64
N ASP A 28 -4.91 11.39 2.73
CA ASP A 28 -6.38 11.60 2.74
C ASP A 28 -7.03 11.56 1.33
N ARG A 29 -6.32 11.06 0.31
CA ARG A 29 -6.79 11.06 -1.08
C ARG A 29 -7.02 9.65 -1.58
N LEU A 30 -8.14 9.49 -2.28
CA LEU A 30 -8.48 8.28 -3.02
C LEU A 30 -8.45 8.57 -4.52
N LEU A 31 -7.95 7.60 -5.27
CA LEU A 31 -7.89 7.62 -6.73
C LEU A 31 -8.37 6.28 -7.28
N ASP A 32 -9.45 6.31 -8.05
CA ASP A 32 -9.88 5.15 -8.84
C ASP A 32 -9.11 5.15 -10.17
N PHE A 33 -8.27 4.14 -10.38
CA PHE A 33 -7.35 4.04 -11.51
C PHE A 33 -7.62 2.77 -12.34
N PRO A 34 -7.48 2.82 -13.68
CA PRO A 34 -7.71 1.63 -14.52
C PRO A 34 -6.71 0.51 -14.20
N ARG A 35 -7.23 -0.66 -13.79
CA ARG A 35 -6.42 -1.80 -13.37
C ARG A 35 -5.49 -2.31 -14.48
N HIS A 36 -5.95 -2.29 -15.72
CA HIS A 36 -5.20 -2.81 -16.87
C HIS A 36 -3.93 -1.99 -17.21
N LEU A 37 -3.79 -0.78 -16.63
CA LEU A 37 -2.61 0.07 -16.79
C LEU A 37 -1.56 -0.16 -15.68
N LEU A 38 -1.83 -1.06 -14.73
CA LEU A 38 -0.97 -1.35 -13.60
C LEU A 38 -0.27 -2.71 -13.77
N PRO A 39 0.87 -2.92 -13.09
CA PRO A 39 1.45 -4.25 -12.97
C PRO A 39 0.51 -5.19 -12.20
N ASP A 40 0.89 -6.46 -12.07
CA ASP A 40 0.20 -7.38 -11.16
C ASP A 40 0.33 -6.88 -9.71
N ILE A 41 -0.81 -6.65 -9.06
CA ILE A 41 -0.94 -5.98 -7.76
C ILE A 41 -2.00 -6.65 -6.90
N LYS A 42 -1.84 -6.57 -5.57
CA LYS A 42 -2.77 -7.07 -4.57
C LYS A 42 -3.18 -5.95 -3.62
N VAL A 43 -4.30 -6.15 -2.92
CA VAL A 43 -4.71 -5.26 -1.82
C VAL A 43 -3.61 -5.22 -0.75
N GLY A 44 -3.30 -4.02 -0.29
CA GLY A 44 -2.22 -3.73 0.65
C GLY A 44 -0.84 -3.58 0.01
N ASP A 45 -0.70 -3.78 -1.31
CA ASP A 45 0.57 -3.49 -1.99
C ASP A 45 0.81 -1.98 -2.05
N VAL A 46 2.08 -1.59 -1.86
CA VAL A 46 2.55 -0.21 -2.00
C VAL A 46 3.06 0.00 -3.42
N LEU A 47 2.59 1.05 -4.06
CA LEU A 47 2.98 1.47 -5.41
C LEU A 47 3.76 2.78 -5.35
N LEU A 48 4.85 2.83 -6.13
CA LEU A 48 5.62 4.04 -6.36
C LEU A 48 5.38 4.54 -7.77
N LEU A 49 5.15 5.84 -7.89
CA LEU A 49 5.11 6.50 -9.19
C LEU A 49 6.53 6.80 -9.68
N LYS A 50 6.99 6.08 -10.71
CA LYS A 50 8.29 6.31 -11.35
C LYS A 50 8.12 7.08 -12.65
N GLN A 51 8.83 8.19 -12.76
CA GLN A 51 8.97 8.92 -14.02
C GLN A 51 10.09 8.30 -14.87
N GLN A 52 9.82 8.05 -16.15
CA GLN A 52 10.82 7.68 -17.14
C GLN A 52 10.69 8.63 -18.34
N GLY A 53 11.56 9.64 -18.43
CA GLY A 53 11.46 10.67 -19.46
C GLY A 53 10.12 11.42 -19.39
N SER A 54 9.31 11.31 -20.45
CA SER A 54 8.02 12.00 -20.58
C SER A 54 6.81 11.21 -20.07
N TRP A 55 6.99 10.00 -19.55
CA TRP A 55 5.89 9.15 -19.07
C TRP A 55 6.11 8.72 -17.62
N PHE A 56 5.01 8.36 -16.97
CA PHE A 56 4.99 7.85 -15.59
C PHE A 56 4.44 6.44 -15.58
N ARG A 57 4.92 5.63 -14.64
CA ARG A 57 4.40 4.28 -14.39
C ARG A 57 4.39 3.97 -12.91
N PHE A 58 3.42 3.20 -12.48
CA PHE A 58 3.44 2.60 -11.17
C PHE A 58 4.34 1.37 -11.14
N VAL A 59 5.08 1.21 -10.07
CA VAL A 59 5.80 -0.03 -9.77
C VAL A 59 5.48 -0.46 -8.35
N VAL A 60 5.40 -1.77 -8.12
CA VAL A 60 5.23 -2.31 -6.77
C VAL A 60 6.53 -2.15 -5.99
N ASP A 61 6.43 -1.55 -4.81
CA ASP A 61 7.48 -1.52 -3.81
C ASP A 61 7.29 -2.69 -2.83
N ARG A 62 7.92 -3.81 -3.19
CA ARG A 62 7.80 -5.05 -2.41
C ARG A 62 8.43 -4.92 -1.02
N GLU A 63 9.46 -4.10 -0.87
CA GLU A 63 10.15 -3.95 0.41
C GLU A 63 9.25 -3.24 1.41
N THR A 64 8.71 -2.07 1.05
CA THR A 64 7.76 -1.33 1.89
C THR A 64 6.48 -2.14 2.13
N THR A 65 6.00 -2.85 1.12
CA THR A 65 4.82 -3.72 1.24
C THR A 65 5.02 -4.79 2.32
N GLU A 66 6.14 -5.51 2.30
CA GLU A 66 6.38 -6.58 3.27
C GLU A 66 6.64 -6.03 4.69
N LEU A 67 7.29 -4.86 4.79
CA LEU A 67 7.47 -4.17 6.07
C LEU A 67 6.14 -3.78 6.70
N LEU A 68 5.23 -3.13 5.95
CA LEU A 68 3.90 -2.77 6.46
C LEU A 68 3.06 -4.00 6.84
N LYS A 69 3.15 -5.09 6.06
CA LYS A 69 2.50 -6.36 6.40
C LYS A 69 3.04 -6.98 7.69
N GLN A 70 4.32 -6.80 7.97
CA GLN A 70 4.93 -7.28 9.21
C GLN A 70 4.45 -6.42 10.39
N GLU A 71 4.54 -5.10 10.29
CA GLU A 71 4.07 -4.17 11.34
C GLU A 71 2.59 -4.39 11.66
N THR A 72 1.75 -4.57 10.63
CA THR A 72 0.31 -4.85 10.83
C THR A 72 0.10 -6.18 11.54
N ARG A 73 0.90 -7.22 11.21
CA ARG A 73 0.82 -8.53 11.89
C ARG A 73 1.24 -8.42 13.35
N GLU A 74 2.29 -7.67 13.64
CA GLU A 74 2.76 -7.43 15.01
C GLU A 74 1.73 -6.63 15.82
N ALA A 75 1.15 -5.58 15.24
CA ALA A 75 0.08 -4.80 15.88
C ALA A 75 -1.17 -5.64 16.16
N LEU A 76 -1.59 -6.50 15.23
CA LEU A 76 -2.71 -7.41 15.44
C LEU A 76 -2.39 -8.48 16.50
N ALA A 77 -1.16 -8.98 16.54
CA ALA A 77 -0.72 -9.92 17.56
C ALA A 77 -0.73 -9.29 18.96
N ASP A 78 -0.28 -8.03 19.06
CA ASP A 78 -0.32 -7.25 20.31
C ASP A 78 -1.76 -7.01 20.80
N LEU A 79 -2.66 -6.58 19.89
CA LEU A 79 -4.08 -6.43 20.20
C LEU A 79 -4.72 -7.74 20.67
N ASN A 80 -4.36 -8.87 20.06
CA ASN A 80 -4.87 -10.18 20.46
C ASN A 80 -4.26 -10.67 21.79
N ALA A 81 -2.99 -10.38 22.06
CA ALA A 81 -2.33 -10.70 23.33
C ALA A 81 -2.91 -9.88 24.51
N HIS A 82 -3.40 -8.68 24.22
CA HIS A 82 -4.08 -7.81 25.17
C HIS A 82 -5.62 -7.98 25.20
N ALA A 83 -6.18 -8.83 24.34
CA ALA A 83 -7.58 -9.20 24.43
C ALA A 83 -7.77 -10.11 25.66
N PRO A 84 -8.63 -9.74 26.63
CA PRO A 84 -8.96 -10.66 27.70
C PRO A 84 -9.55 -11.93 27.08
N GLU A 85 -9.07 -13.11 27.51
CA GLU A 85 -9.69 -14.37 27.15
C GLU A 85 -11.19 -14.27 27.50
N GLY A 86 -12.01 -14.20 26.46
CA GLY A 86 -13.45 -14.16 26.60
C GLY A 86 -13.89 -15.47 27.21
N ASP A 87 -14.14 -15.46 28.52
CA ASP A 87 -14.86 -16.51 29.23
C ASP A 87 -16.34 -16.42 28.81
N ILE A 88 -16.62 -16.70 27.53
CA ILE A 88 -17.97 -16.89 27.01
C ILE A 88 -18.41 -18.28 27.50
N LYS A 89 -18.89 -18.32 28.74
CA LYS A 89 -19.73 -19.41 29.22
C LYS A 89 -21.10 -19.26 28.58
N ILE A 90 -21.33 -20.01 27.50
CA ILE A 90 -22.67 -20.42 27.06
C ILE A 90 -23.12 -21.64 27.85
#